data_AF-B6EME8-F1
#
_entry.id   AF-B6EME8-F1
#
_cell.length_a   1.000
_cell.length_b   1.000
_cell.length_c   1.000
_cell.angle_alpha   90.00
_cell.angle_beta   90.00
_cell.angle_gamma   90.00
#
_symmetry.space_group_name_H-M   'P 1'
#
loop_
_entity.id
_entity.type
_entity.pdbx_description
1 polymer ?
#
loop_
_entity_poly.entity_id
_entity_poly.type
_entity_poly.pdbx_seq_one_letter_code
_entity_poly.pdbx_strand_id
1 'polypeptide(L)'
;MIMNKAMDFLVLQVEYLVHMLTSRAGYITLFKGGLALATLCIISVQQVFTLAIPIESEAYKLKYEVEFSTQKQYESFDSMICNLQDETYAKCKLAIQKESLISSSFDALYSWLELFSVLAALMIFFSILGFLANPHFHKVTRNEPFENQET
;
A
#
# COMPACT_ATOMS: atom_id res chain seq x y z
N MET A 1 42.07 -15.68 -5.62
CA MET A 1 42.29 -15.08 -4.29
C MET A 1 41.33 -13.91 -3.96
N ILE A 2 40.92 -13.09 -4.94
CA ILE A 2 39.97 -11.97 -4.73
C ILE A 2 38.53 -12.46 -4.46
N MET A 3 38.12 -13.58 -5.06
CA MET A 3 36.77 -14.14 -4.94
C MET A 3 36.44 -14.65 -3.51
N ASN A 4 37.43 -15.19 -2.78
CA ASN A 4 37.24 -15.60 -1.37
C ASN A 4 36.97 -14.39 -0.47
N LYS A 5 37.69 -13.27 -0.66
CA LYS A 5 37.48 -12.07 0.17
C LYS A 5 36.10 -11.45 0.00
N ALA A 6 35.53 -11.49 -1.21
CA ALA A 6 34.17 -11.01 -1.47
C ALA A 6 33.12 -11.91 -0.82
N MET A 7 33.34 -13.23 -0.82
CA MET A 7 32.46 -14.20 -0.18
C MET A 7 32.51 -14.08 1.35
N ASP A 8 33.70 -13.94 1.93
CA ASP A 8 33.87 -13.74 3.38
C ASP A 8 33.20 -12.43 3.85
N PHE A 9 33.29 -11.35 3.06
CA PHE A 9 32.60 -10.09 3.35
C PHE A 9 31.07 -10.24 3.33
N LEU A 10 30.54 -10.95 2.33
CA LEU A 10 29.10 -11.23 2.25
C LEU A 10 28.60 -12.05 3.44
N VAL A 11 29.34 -13.09 3.83
CA VAL A 11 29.01 -13.93 4.98
C VAL A 11 28.97 -13.10 6.27
N LEU A 12 29.97 -12.23 6.47
CA LEU A 12 30.06 -11.39 7.67
C LEU A 12 28.90 -10.36 7.75
N GLN A 13 28.47 -9.81 6.62
CA GLN A 13 27.31 -8.93 6.54
C GLN A 13 26.00 -9.68 6.86
N VAL A 14 25.85 -10.90 6.35
CA VAL A 14 24.68 -11.74 6.61
C VAL A 14 24.61 -12.14 8.08
N GLU A 15 25.71 -12.55 8.68
CA GLU A 15 25.76 -12.89 10.12
C GLU A 15 25.40 -11.70 11.01
N TYR A 16 25.94 -10.51 10.70
CA TYR A 16 25.61 -9.28 11.43
C TYR A 16 24.11 -8.93 11.30
N LEU A 17 23.56 -9.03 10.08
CA LEU A 17 22.13 -8.83 9.84
C LEU A 17 21.28 -9.81 10.63
N VAL A 18 21.60 -11.11 10.59
CA VAL A 18 20.87 -12.15 11.34
C VAL A 18 20.91 -11.84 12.83
N HIS A 19 22.09 -11.55 13.39
CA HIS A 19 22.24 -11.22 14.80
C HIS A 19 21.39 -10.00 15.20
N MET A 20 21.36 -8.97 14.35
CA MET A 20 20.58 -7.75 14.61
C MET A 20 19.07 -8.02 14.50
N LEU A 21 18.63 -8.81 13.52
CA LEU A 21 17.23 -9.20 13.31
C LEU A 21 16.70 -10.09 14.44
N THR A 22 17.52 -11.01 14.96
CA THR A 22 17.15 -11.90 16.09
C THR A 22 17.20 -11.20 17.44
N SER A 23 17.85 -10.04 17.52
CA SER A 23 17.91 -9.26 18.76
C SER A 23 16.52 -8.78 19.19
N ARG A 24 16.33 -8.57 20.50
CA ARG A 24 15.07 -8.03 21.07
C ARG A 24 14.63 -6.73 20.41
N ALA A 25 15.56 -5.81 20.19
CA ALA A 25 15.27 -4.56 19.53
C ALA A 25 14.93 -4.75 18.04
N GLY A 26 15.61 -5.67 17.35
CA GLY A 26 15.44 -5.94 15.93
C GLY A 26 14.04 -6.41 15.56
N TYR A 27 13.59 -7.55 16.10
CA TYR A 27 12.27 -8.08 15.76
C TYR A 27 11.13 -7.15 16.21
N ILE A 28 11.25 -6.47 17.36
CA ILE A 28 10.25 -5.47 17.80
C ILE A 28 10.17 -4.31 16.80
N THR A 29 11.31 -3.85 16.28
CA THR A 29 11.37 -2.76 15.31
C THR A 29 10.76 -3.17 13.97
N LEU A 30 11.05 -4.38 13.49
CA LEU A 30 10.42 -4.94 12.29
C LEU A 30 8.91 -5.08 12.45
N PHE A 31 8.43 -5.56 13.59
CA PHE A 31 7.01 -5.67 13.88
C PHE A 31 6.32 -4.30 13.85
N LYS A 32 6.91 -3.31 14.56
CA LYS A 32 6.39 -1.93 14.59
C LYS A 32 6.43 -1.29 13.20
N GLY A 33 7.49 -1.50 12.43
CA GLY A 33 7.62 -1.02 11.06
C GLY A 33 6.57 -1.64 10.15
N GLY A 34 6.37 -2.96 10.23
CA GLY A 34 5.33 -3.68 9.49
C GLY A 34 3.92 -3.19 9.84
N LEU A 35 3.63 -2.97 11.13
CA LEU A 35 2.37 -2.39 11.58
C LEU A 35 2.18 -0.96 11.05
N ALA A 36 3.21 -0.11 11.14
CA ALA A 36 3.14 1.26 10.63
C ALA A 36 2.85 1.30 9.13
N LEU A 37 3.52 0.42 8.35
CA LEU A 37 3.25 0.27 6.92
C LEU A 37 1.82 -0.21 6.65
N ALA A 38 1.34 -1.21 7.38
CA ALA A 38 -0.04 -1.69 7.25
C ALA A 38 -1.06 -0.58 7.56
N THR A 39 -0.83 0.21 8.61
CA THR A 39 -1.67 1.38 8.94
C THR A 39 -1.62 2.43 7.84
N LEU A 40 -0.45 2.75 7.29
CA LEU A 40 -0.32 3.69 6.17
C LEU A 40 -1.10 3.22 4.93
N CYS A 41 -1.07 1.92 4.61
CA CYS A 41 -1.87 1.35 3.54
C CYS A 41 -3.37 1.58 3.78
N ILE A 42 -3.87 1.28 4.98
CA ILE A 42 -5.30 1.44 5.32
C ILE A 42 -5.72 2.92 5.21
N ILE A 43 -4.91 3.84 5.74
CA ILE A 43 -5.20 5.29 5.67
C ILE A 43 -5.22 5.76 4.21
N SER A 44 -4.25 5.33 3.40
CA SER A 44 -4.17 5.71 1.99
C SER A 44 -5.39 5.23 1.21
N VAL A 45 -5.81 3.98 1.43
CA VAL A 45 -7.05 3.40 0.88
C VAL A 45 -8.24 4.25 1.26
N GLN A 46 -8.40 4.56 2.55
CA GLN A 46 -9.53 5.33 3.06
C GLN A 46 -9.60 6.74 2.44
N GLN A 47 -8.46 7.42 2.28
CA GLN A 47 -8.40 8.72 1.62
C GLN A 47 -8.85 8.63 0.16
N VAL A 48 -8.38 7.63 -0.59
CA VAL A 48 -8.81 7.46 -1.98
C VAL A 48 -10.29 7.15 -2.09
N PHE A 49 -10.84 6.26 -1.24
CA PHE A 49 -12.29 6.00 -1.25
C PHE A 49 -13.11 7.25 -0.92
N THR A 50 -12.65 8.07 0.03
CA THR A 50 -13.34 9.31 0.39
C THR A 50 -13.40 10.31 -0.77
N LEU A 51 -12.41 10.29 -1.67
CA LEU A 51 -12.37 11.12 -2.88
C LEU A 51 -13.08 10.46 -4.07
N ALA A 52 -12.93 9.16 -4.26
CA ALA A 52 -13.45 8.44 -5.42
C ALA A 52 -14.97 8.31 -5.38
N ILE A 53 -15.56 7.98 -4.22
CA ILE A 53 -17.02 7.80 -4.06
C ILE A 53 -17.82 9.04 -4.51
N PRO A 54 -17.52 10.28 -4.06
CA PRO A 54 -18.27 11.44 -4.52
C PRO A 54 -18.03 11.74 -6.00
N ILE A 55 -16.81 11.55 -6.52
CA ILE A 55 -16.51 11.78 -7.94
C ILE A 55 -17.26 10.77 -8.83
N GLU A 56 -17.32 9.50 -8.41
CA GLU A 56 -18.06 8.45 -9.09
C GLU A 56 -19.56 8.76 -9.08
N SER A 57 -20.11 9.12 -7.91
CA SER A 57 -21.52 9.54 -7.81
C SER A 57 -21.85 10.72 -8.72
N GLU A 58 -20.96 11.72 -8.80
CA GLU A 58 -21.11 12.85 -9.72
C GLU A 58 -21.02 12.43 -11.20
N ALA A 59 -20.11 11.52 -11.54
CA ALA A 59 -19.98 11.00 -12.91
C ALA A 59 -21.27 10.27 -13.33
N TYR A 60 -21.85 9.43 -12.46
CA TYR A 60 -23.14 8.78 -12.72
C TYR A 60 -24.29 9.78 -12.82
N LYS A 61 -24.35 10.80 -11.95
CA LYS A 61 -25.36 11.88 -12.07
C LYS A 61 -25.27 12.59 -13.42
N LEU A 62 -24.06 12.95 -13.86
CA LEU A 62 -23.82 13.58 -15.16
C LEU A 62 -24.22 12.66 -16.32
N LYS A 63 -23.96 11.36 -16.22
CA LYS A 63 -24.43 10.36 -17.19
C LYS A 63 -25.95 10.38 -17.32
N TYR A 64 -26.67 10.33 -16.20
CA TYR A 64 -28.14 10.39 -16.22
C TYR A 64 -28.67 11.71 -16.80
N GLU A 65 -28.04 12.84 -16.49
CA GLU A 65 -28.43 14.14 -17.09
C GLU A 65 -28.25 14.13 -18.61
N VAL A 66 -27.14 13.59 -19.11
CA VAL A 66 -26.87 13.47 -20.55
C VAL A 66 -27.89 12.55 -21.22
N GLU A 67 -28.17 11.38 -20.63
CA GLU A 67 -29.16 10.42 -21.14
C GLU A 67 -30.57 11.03 -21.20
N PHE A 68 -30.94 11.79 -20.18
CA PHE A 68 -32.23 12.48 -20.14
C PHE A 68 -32.33 13.55 -21.24
N SER A 69 -31.28 14.36 -21.43
CA SER A 69 -31.25 15.42 -22.43
C SER A 69 -31.15 14.91 -23.88
N THR A 70 -30.46 13.79 -24.11
CA THR A 70 -30.32 13.21 -25.47
C THR A 70 -31.34 12.12 -25.79
N GLN A 71 -32.18 11.71 -24.82
CA GLN A 71 -33.13 10.58 -24.93
C GLN A 71 -32.48 9.27 -25.41
N LYS A 72 -31.17 9.11 -25.19
CA LYS A 72 -30.40 7.92 -25.52
C LYS A 72 -29.94 7.27 -24.22
N GLN A 73 -30.09 5.97 -24.10
CA GLN A 73 -29.53 5.20 -22.99
C GLN A 73 -28.17 4.64 -23.41
N TYR A 74 -27.17 4.78 -22.54
CA TYR A 74 -25.83 4.24 -22.78
C TYR A 74 -25.52 3.18 -21.71
N GLU A 75 -25.14 1.97 -22.13
CA GLU A 75 -24.79 0.91 -21.17
C GLU A 75 -23.51 1.26 -20.37
N SER A 76 -22.56 1.97 -20.99
CA SER A 76 -21.26 2.31 -20.41
C SER A 76 -20.87 3.78 -20.67
N PHE A 77 -19.86 4.29 -19.96
CA PHE A 77 -19.29 5.61 -20.26
C PHE A 77 -18.53 5.62 -21.61
N ASP A 78 -17.89 4.51 -21.99
CA ASP A 78 -17.19 4.36 -23.28
C ASP A 78 -18.09 4.40 -24.51
N SER A 79 -19.37 4.04 -24.35
CA SER A 79 -20.35 4.06 -25.44
C SER A 79 -21.00 5.43 -25.65
N MET A 80 -20.69 6.42 -24.80
CA MET A 80 -21.19 7.79 -24.94
C MET A 80 -20.48 8.54 -26.06
N ILE A 81 -21.21 8.84 -27.14
CA ILE A 81 -20.73 9.70 -28.22
C ILE A 81 -21.07 11.16 -27.86
N CYS A 82 -20.08 11.91 -27.37
CA CYS A 82 -20.25 13.33 -27.07
C CYS A 82 -20.20 14.18 -28.37
N ASN A 83 -21.36 14.62 -28.86
CA ASN A 83 -21.42 15.53 -30.00
C ASN A 83 -21.12 16.98 -29.58
N LEU A 84 -20.22 17.65 -30.30
CA LEU A 84 -19.83 19.05 -30.03
C LEU A 84 -20.97 20.07 -30.21
N GLN A 85 -22.05 19.70 -30.91
CA GLN A 85 -23.18 20.58 -31.19
C GLN A 85 -24.22 20.61 -30.07
N ASP A 86 -24.18 19.67 -29.11
CA ASP A 86 -25.14 19.62 -28.02
C ASP A 86 -24.67 20.49 -26.84
N GLU A 87 -25.60 21.20 -26.19
CA GLU A 87 -25.32 21.95 -24.95
C GLU A 87 -24.80 21.04 -23.82
N THR A 88 -25.05 19.73 -23.92
CA THR A 88 -24.58 18.71 -22.99
C THR A 88 -23.18 18.19 -23.27
N TYR A 89 -22.49 18.67 -24.31
CA TYR A 89 -21.11 18.26 -24.65
C TYR A 89 -20.15 18.39 -23.48
N ALA A 90 -20.20 19.53 -22.77
CA ALA A 90 -19.33 19.79 -21.62
C ALA A 90 -19.58 18.77 -20.48
N LYS A 91 -20.84 18.42 -20.24
CA LYS A 91 -21.24 17.44 -19.21
C LYS A 91 -20.84 16.01 -19.59
N CYS A 92 -21.03 15.63 -20.86
CA CYS A 92 -20.64 14.34 -21.41
C CYS A 92 -19.12 14.12 -21.33
N LYS A 93 -18.33 15.12 -21.77
CA LYS A 93 -16.87 15.06 -21.71
C LYS A 93 -16.35 15.01 -20.27
N LEU A 94 -16.98 15.76 -19.36
CA LEU A 94 -16.60 15.80 -17.95
C LEU A 94 -16.92 14.48 -17.24
N ALA A 95 -18.02 13.80 -17.60
CA ALA A 95 -18.35 12.47 -17.09
C ALA A 95 -17.30 11.41 -17.50
N ILE A 96 -16.95 11.36 -18.79
CA ILE A 96 -15.92 10.43 -19.31
C ILE A 96 -14.56 10.71 -18.66
N GLN A 97 -14.17 11.99 -18.53
CA GLN A 97 -12.89 12.33 -17.91
C GLN A 97 -12.84 11.90 -16.44
N LYS A 98 -13.91 12.13 -15.66
CA LYS A 98 -13.98 11.71 -14.26
C LYS A 98 -13.84 10.20 -14.10
N GLU A 99 -14.47 9.43 -14.97
CA GLU A 99 -14.39 7.97 -14.96
C GLU A 99 -12.97 7.47 -15.30
N SER A 100 -12.32 8.00 -16.34
CA SER A 100 -10.93 7.64 -16.64
C SER A 100 -9.92 8.05 -15.55
N LEU A 101 -10.17 9.19 -14.90
CA LEU A 101 -9.34 9.66 -13.78
C LEU A 101 -9.47 8.75 -12.57
N ILE A 102 -10.69 8.31 -12.26
CA ILE A 102 -10.95 7.37 -11.17
C ILE A 102 -10.29 6.01 -11.47
N SER A 103 -10.51 5.47 -12.66
CA SER A 103 -9.97 4.17 -13.07
C SER A 103 -8.44 4.14 -13.00
N SER A 104 -7.78 5.12 -13.62
CA SER A 104 -6.31 5.23 -13.58
C SER A 104 -5.76 5.47 -12.16
N SER A 105 -6.47 6.23 -11.32
CA SER A 105 -6.10 6.44 -9.92
C SER A 105 -6.20 5.16 -9.10
N PHE A 106 -7.22 4.33 -9.35
CA PHE A 106 -7.38 3.05 -8.67
C PHE A 106 -6.31 2.03 -9.09
N ASP A 107 -5.95 1.97 -10.36
CA ASP A 107 -4.87 1.08 -10.84
C ASP A 107 -3.51 1.46 -10.23
N ALA A 108 -3.22 2.76 -10.16
CA ALA A 108 -2.01 3.26 -9.51
C ALA A 108 -2.01 2.97 -8.00
N LEU A 109 -3.14 3.19 -7.33
CA LEU A 109 -3.31 2.87 -5.91
C LEU A 109 -3.12 1.37 -5.66
N TYR A 110 -3.70 0.51 -6.49
CA TYR A 110 -3.60 -0.94 -6.35
C TYR A 110 -2.14 -1.40 -6.44
N SER A 111 -1.42 -0.92 -7.46
CA SER A 111 0.01 -1.23 -7.64
C SER A 111 0.86 -0.78 -6.45
N TRP A 112 0.56 0.39 -5.89
CA TRP A 112 1.22 0.91 -4.68
C TRP A 112 0.90 0.02 -3.46
N LEU A 113 -0.38 -0.28 -3.23
CA LEU A 113 -0.80 -1.11 -2.11
C LEU A 113 -0.22 -2.51 -2.16
N GLU A 114 -0.15 -3.11 -3.35
CA GLU A 114 0.47 -4.42 -3.54
C GLU A 114 1.92 -4.38 -3.05
N LEU A 115 2.72 -3.40 -3.49
CA LEU A 115 4.12 -3.27 -3.10
C LEU A 115 4.29 -3.09 -1.58
N PHE A 116 3.50 -2.22 -0.95
CA PHE A 116 3.57 -2.00 0.49
C PHE A 116 3.02 -3.18 1.30
N SER A 117 2.00 -3.89 0.79
CA SER A 117 1.46 -5.08 1.43
C SER A 117 2.49 -6.21 1.48
N VAL A 118 3.23 -6.42 0.39
CA VAL A 118 4.33 -7.40 0.33
C VAL A 118 5.43 -7.01 1.31
N LEU A 119 5.82 -5.73 1.34
CA LEU A 119 6.86 -5.26 2.24
C LEU A 119 6.45 -5.39 3.72
N ALA A 120 5.21 -5.03 4.07
CA ALA A 120 4.67 -5.18 5.41
C ALA A 120 4.61 -6.66 5.83
N ALA A 121 4.16 -7.54 4.93
CA ALA A 121 4.11 -8.97 5.17
C ALA A 121 5.51 -9.55 5.42
N LEU A 122 6.51 -9.15 4.63
CA LEU A 122 7.90 -9.56 4.83
C LEU A 122 8.45 -9.08 6.17
N MET A 123 8.22 -7.82 6.57
CA MET A 123 8.68 -7.32 7.87
C MET A 123 8.07 -8.08 9.03
N ILE A 124 6.76 -8.35 8.97
CA ILE A 124 6.06 -9.13 10.00
C ILE A 124 6.59 -10.56 10.04
N PHE A 125 6.77 -11.19 8.87
CA PHE A 125 7.32 -12.53 8.76
C PHE A 125 8.72 -12.63 9.36
N PHE A 126 9.63 -11.73 9.00
CA PHE A 126 10.99 -11.68 9.57
C PHE A 126 10.98 -11.36 11.06
N SER A 127 10.04 -10.55 11.55
CA SER A 127 9.85 -10.33 12.98
C SER A 127 9.49 -11.63 13.70
N ILE A 128 8.54 -12.41 13.16
CA ILE A 128 8.13 -13.68 13.78
C ILE A 128 9.31 -14.66 13.80
N LEU A 129 10.04 -14.77 12.69
CA LEU A 129 11.24 -15.60 12.61
C LEU A 129 12.31 -15.14 13.60
N GLY A 130 12.57 -13.83 13.69
CA GLY A 130 13.53 -13.26 14.64
C GLY A 130 13.17 -13.55 16.09
N PHE A 131 11.88 -13.45 16.45
CA PHE A 131 11.38 -13.78 17.77
C PHE A 131 11.58 -15.27 18.12
N LEU A 132 11.26 -16.17 17.19
CA LEU A 132 11.45 -17.62 17.38
C LEU A 132 12.92 -18.03 17.44
N ALA A 133 13.77 -17.35 16.68
CA ALA A 133 15.21 -17.60 16.61
C ALA A 133 15.99 -17.01 17.80
N ASN A 134 15.50 -15.92 18.41
CA ASN A 134 16.14 -15.24 19.55
C ASN A 134 16.69 -16.19 20.64
N PRO A 135 15.93 -17.16 21.20
CA PRO A 135 16.46 -18.06 22.24
C PRO A 135 17.61 -18.97 21.78
N HIS A 136 17.73 -19.25 20.47
CA HIS A 136 18.79 -20.09 19.92
C HIS A 136 20.10 -19.33 19.75
N PHE A 137 20.03 -18.05 19.38
CA PHE A 137 21.19 -17.20 19.15
C PHE A 137 21.61 -16.40 20.39
N HIS A 138 20.68 -16.12 21.29
CA HIS A 138 20.91 -15.40 22.53
C HIS A 138 20.47 -16.31 23.68
N LYS A 139 21.38 -17.21 24.10
CA LYS A 139 21.19 -18.00 25.33
C LYS A 139 20.94 -17.02 26.45
N VAL A 140 19.70 -17.02 26.92
CA VAL A 140 19.13 -16.17 27.97
C VAL A 140 20.12 -15.96 29.12
N THR A 141 20.78 -14.80 29.16
CA THR A 141 21.36 -14.25 30.39
C THR A 141 20.19 -13.80 31.26
N ARG A 142 19.50 -14.77 31.88
CA ARG A 142 18.57 -14.53 32.98
C ARG A 142 19.44 -13.94 34.09
N ASN A 143 19.51 -12.62 34.24
CA ASN A 143 19.91 -11.87 35.44
C ASN A 143 20.04 -10.34 35.22
N GLU A 144 19.21 -9.71 34.37
CA GLU A 144 19.05 -8.25 34.47
C GLU A 144 17.61 -7.94 34.90
N PRO A 145 17.42 -7.35 36.10
CA PRO A 145 16.11 -6.94 36.56
C PRO A 145 15.56 -5.87 35.62
N PHE A 146 14.27 -5.98 35.31
CA PHE A 146 13.47 -4.90 34.75
C PHE A 146 13.58 -3.70 35.69
N GLU A 147 14.51 -2.78 35.41
CA GLU A 147 14.48 -1.45 35.99
C GLU A 147 13.52 -0.61 35.14
N ASN A 148 12.47 -0.18 35.80
CA ASN A 148 11.34 0.54 35.25
C ASN A 148 11.80 1.83 34.56
N GLN A 149 11.41 2.01 33.30
CA GLN A 149 11.30 3.34 32.68
C GLN A 149 9.82 3.61 32.38
N GLU A 150 9.07 3.86 33.44
CA GLU A 150 7.94 4.80 33.41
C GLU A 150 8.45 6.15 33.91
N THR A 151 8.64 7.12 33.01
CA THR A 151 8.14 8.51 33.09
C THR A 151 8.61 9.32 31.89
#